data_AF-C4LBG4-F1
#
_entry.id   AF-C4LBG4-F1
#
_cell.length_a   1.000
_cell.length_b   1.000
_cell.length_c   1.000
_cell.angle_alpha   90.00
_cell.angle_beta   90.00
_cell.angle_gamma   90.00
#
_symmetry.space_group_name_H-M   'P 1'
#
loop_
_entity.id
_entity.type
_entity.pdbx_description
1 polymer ?
#
loop_
_entity_poly.entity_id
_entity_poly.type
_entity_poly.pdbx_seq_one_letter_code
_entity_poly.pdbx_strand_id
1 'polypeptide(L)'
;MPCSCKQKKATPSDITTDRYITFDGIDCDGNARILMSYIHKHIDDPQKTNKFWDYFRKKAEGGNGPKPDDLFLIHSNLNQIRELFELYEDSEALALLDVVEIECC
;
A
#
# COMPACT_ATOMS: atom_id res chain seq x y z
N MET A 1 5.44 47.98 -4.95
CA MET A 1 5.12 46.56 -4.71
C MET A 1 4.88 45.89 -6.05
N PRO A 2 5.73 44.93 -6.42
CA PRO A 2 5.21 43.61 -6.79
C PRO A 2 5.97 42.50 -6.04
N CYS A 3 5.20 41.56 -5.48
CA CYS A 3 5.75 40.37 -4.85
C CYS A 3 6.43 39.50 -5.92
N SER A 4 7.73 39.27 -5.79
CA SER A 4 8.53 38.49 -6.73
C SER A 4 8.36 36.98 -6.51
N CYS A 5 7.13 36.50 -6.44
CA CYS A 5 6.81 35.07 -6.47
C CYS A 5 6.57 34.66 -7.94
N LYS A 6 7.58 34.85 -8.79
CA LYS A 6 7.58 34.24 -10.12
C LYS A 6 7.73 32.73 -9.94
N GLN A 7 6.57 32.08 -10.00
CA GLN A 7 6.32 30.68 -10.27
C GLN A 7 7.50 30.03 -11.01
N LYS A 8 8.27 29.21 -10.30
CA LYS A 8 9.17 28.25 -10.93
C LYS A 8 8.27 27.19 -11.57
N LYS A 9 8.09 27.27 -12.89
CA LYS A 9 7.53 26.18 -13.69
C LYS A 9 8.56 25.05 -13.68
N ALA A 10 8.28 23.96 -12.99
CA ALA A 10 9.10 22.76 -13.05
C ALA A 10 9.01 22.16 -14.47
N THR A 11 10.17 21.83 -15.02
CA THR A 11 10.32 21.11 -16.29
C THR A 11 10.07 19.62 -16.07
N PRO A 12 9.20 18.94 -16.82
CA PRO A 12 8.87 17.54 -16.60
C PRO A 12 9.80 16.65 -17.43
N SER A 13 10.89 16.17 -16.84
CA SER A 13 11.63 15.03 -17.42
C SER A 13 12.30 14.12 -16.40
N ASP A 14 12.29 14.46 -15.12
CA ASP A 14 12.69 13.57 -14.04
C ASP A 14 12.08 14.09 -12.74
N ILE A 15 10.74 14.09 -12.68
CA ILE A 15 10.07 14.32 -11.40
C ILE A 15 10.02 12.93 -10.75
N THR A 16 11.14 12.55 -10.14
CA THR A 16 11.04 11.63 -9.01
C THR A 16 10.08 12.30 -8.04
N THR A 17 8.93 11.67 -7.78
CA THR A 17 7.94 12.22 -6.86
C THR A 17 8.58 12.26 -5.47
N ASP A 18 9.14 13.40 -5.09
CA ASP A 18 9.70 13.59 -3.77
C ASP A 18 8.54 13.79 -2.79
N ARG A 19 8.22 12.71 -2.05
CA ARG A 19 7.18 12.72 -1.00
C ARG A 19 7.39 13.80 0.06
N TYR A 20 8.63 14.26 0.27
CA TYR A 20 8.94 15.33 1.21
C TYR A 20 8.69 16.73 0.60
N ILE A 21 8.46 16.82 -0.70
CA ILE A 21 8.10 18.05 -1.42
C ILE A 21 6.57 18.09 -1.69
N THR A 22 5.99 17.02 -2.21
CA THR A 22 4.55 16.90 -2.46
C THR A 22 4.10 15.43 -2.51
N PHE A 23 2.83 15.19 -2.18
CA PHE A 23 2.17 13.91 -2.41
C PHE A 23 1.51 13.83 -3.81
N ASP A 24 1.58 14.90 -4.60
CA ASP A 24 0.98 14.93 -5.93
C ASP A 24 1.53 13.80 -6.81
N GLY A 25 0.63 12.95 -7.31
CA GLY A 25 0.96 11.83 -8.19
C GLY A 25 1.16 10.48 -7.48
N ILE A 26 1.02 10.42 -6.15
CA ILE A 26 1.03 9.15 -5.42
C ILE A 26 -0.41 8.60 -5.32
N ASP A 27 -0.68 7.46 -5.96
CA ASP A 27 -1.98 6.77 -5.89
C ASP A 27 -1.99 5.72 -4.78
N CYS A 28 -2.02 6.17 -3.52
CA CYS A 28 -2.00 5.27 -2.37
C CYS A 28 -3.21 4.31 -2.34
N ASP A 29 -4.41 4.81 -2.64
CA ASP A 29 -5.63 4.00 -2.66
C ASP A 29 -5.60 2.95 -3.78
N GLY A 30 -5.12 3.32 -4.97
CA GLY A 30 -4.91 2.40 -6.09
C GLY A 30 -3.90 1.30 -5.74
N ASN A 31 -2.73 1.68 -5.25
CA ASN A 31 -1.68 0.75 -4.87
C ASN A 31 -2.11 -0.17 -3.73
N ALA A 32 -2.83 0.35 -2.72
CA ALA A 32 -3.40 -0.45 -1.63
C ALA A 32 -4.41 -1.51 -2.15
N ARG A 33 -5.28 -1.15 -3.10
CA ARG A 33 -6.22 -2.12 -3.73
C ARG A 33 -5.49 -3.22 -4.51
N ILE A 34 -4.45 -2.87 -5.25
CA ILE A 34 -3.63 -3.85 -5.99
C ILE A 34 -2.93 -4.77 -4.99
N LEU A 35 -2.35 -4.21 -3.93
CA LEU A 35 -1.66 -4.97 -2.89
C LEU A 35 -2.61 -5.90 -2.13
N MET A 36 -3.83 -5.47 -1.82
CA MET A 36 -4.89 -6.34 -1.27
C MET A 36 -5.18 -7.54 -2.18
N SER A 37 -5.14 -7.36 -3.50
CA SER A 37 -5.32 -8.46 -4.46
C SER A 37 -4.17 -9.49 -4.37
N TYR A 38 -2.93 -9.04 -4.19
CA TYR A 38 -1.79 -9.94 -3.92
C TYR A 38 -1.92 -10.68 -2.59
N ILE A 39 -2.41 -10.01 -1.55
CA ILE A 39 -2.67 -10.67 -0.26
C ILE A 39 -3.70 -11.78 -0.45
N HIS A 40 -4.85 -11.47 -1.08
CA HIS A 40 -5.93 -12.43 -1.34
C HIS A 40 -5.48 -13.64 -2.16
N LYS A 41 -4.63 -13.43 -3.19
CA LYS A 41 -4.03 -14.52 -3.99
C LYS A 41 -3.36 -15.60 -3.15
N HIS A 42 -2.76 -15.25 -2.01
CA HIS A 42 -2.13 -16.23 -1.10
C HIS A 42 -3.09 -16.72 -0.02
N ILE A 43 -3.82 -15.82 0.63
CA ILE A 43 -4.57 -16.19 1.83
C ILE A 43 -5.92 -16.85 1.53
N ASP A 44 -6.42 -16.77 0.31
CA ASP A 44 -7.65 -17.44 -0.11
C ASP A 44 -7.41 -18.93 -0.46
N ASP A 45 -6.15 -19.35 -0.62
CA ASP A 45 -5.79 -20.76 -0.71
C ASP A 45 -5.88 -21.42 0.68
N PRO A 46 -6.78 -22.40 0.90
CA PRO A 46 -6.91 -23.08 2.19
C PRO A 46 -5.64 -23.78 2.68
N GLN A 47 -4.70 -24.10 1.78
CA GLN A 47 -3.41 -24.71 2.15
C GLN A 47 -2.38 -23.68 2.62
N LYS A 48 -2.60 -22.39 2.36
CA LYS A 48 -1.69 -21.28 2.68
C LYS A 48 -2.17 -20.40 3.83
N THR A 49 -3.42 -20.58 4.23
CA THR A 49 -4.09 -19.71 5.20
C THR A 49 -3.92 -20.19 6.64
N ASN A 50 -4.13 -19.29 7.61
CA ASN A 50 -4.12 -19.61 9.03
C ASN A 50 -5.10 -18.70 9.79
N LYS A 51 -5.25 -18.91 11.11
CA LYS A 51 -6.19 -18.13 11.95
C LYS A 51 -5.97 -16.62 11.90
N PHE A 52 -4.73 -16.16 11.71
CA PHE A 52 -4.45 -14.74 11.56
C PHE A 52 -5.00 -14.22 10.23
N TRP A 53 -4.80 -14.94 9.13
CA TRP A 53 -5.36 -14.56 7.83
C TRP A 53 -6.88 -14.66 7.77
N ASP A 54 -7.48 -15.60 8.50
CA ASP A 54 -8.94 -15.64 8.70
C ASP A 54 -9.45 -14.37 9.39
N TYR A 55 -8.75 -13.93 10.44
CA TYR A 55 -9.05 -12.68 11.12
C TYR A 55 -8.84 -11.47 10.21
N PHE A 56 -7.76 -11.45 9.43
CA PHE A 56 -7.45 -10.38 8.48
C PHE A 56 -8.57 -10.21 7.45
N ARG A 57 -9.01 -11.30 6.78
CA ARG A 57 -10.13 -11.25 5.82
C ARG A 57 -11.41 -10.74 6.46
N LYS A 58 -11.76 -11.28 7.63
CA LYS A 58 -12.94 -10.83 8.37
C LYS A 58 -12.87 -9.34 8.70
N LYS A 59 -11.69 -8.82 9.06
CA LYS A 59 -11.48 -7.40 9.33
C LYS A 59 -11.57 -6.56 8.06
N ALA A 60 -11.02 -7.03 6.94
CA ALA A 60 -11.15 -6.39 5.62
C ALA A 60 -12.61 -6.26 5.15
N GLU A 61 -13.48 -7.17 5.58
CA GLU A 61 -14.93 -7.13 5.30
C GLU A 61 -15.73 -6.27 6.30
N GLY A 62 -15.07 -5.68 7.30
CA GLY A 62 -15.68 -4.88 8.35
C GLY A 62 -16.00 -5.63 9.64
N GLY A 63 -15.99 -6.95 9.65
CA GLY A 63 -16.09 -7.75 10.87
C GLY A 63 -17.23 -7.29 11.81
N ASN A 64 -16.85 -6.82 13.01
CA ASN A 64 -17.79 -6.29 14.02
C ASN A 64 -17.86 -4.75 14.06
N GLY A 65 -17.17 -4.06 13.16
CA GLY A 65 -17.05 -2.60 13.13
C GLY A 65 -17.25 -2.04 11.72
N PRO A 66 -16.84 -0.79 11.46
CA PRO A 66 -16.78 -0.29 10.10
C PRO A 66 -15.72 -1.04 9.30
N LYS A 67 -15.96 -1.19 7.99
CA LYS A 67 -14.93 -1.65 7.06
C LYS A 67 -13.75 -0.67 7.09
N PRO A 68 -12.52 -1.11 7.44
CA PRO A 68 -11.35 -0.26 7.35
C PRO A 68 -11.02 0.01 5.88
N ASP A 69 -10.34 1.12 5.62
CA ASP A 69 -9.69 1.32 4.33
C ASP A 69 -8.54 0.33 4.16
N ASP A 70 -8.26 -0.03 2.90
CA ASP A 70 -7.26 -1.04 2.55
C ASP A 70 -5.87 -0.60 3.02
N LEU A 71 -5.53 0.69 2.88
CA LEU A 71 -4.24 1.23 3.26
C LEU A 71 -3.98 1.11 4.77
N PHE A 72 -4.95 1.48 5.61
CA PHE A 72 -4.87 1.32 7.06
C PHE A 72 -4.72 -0.15 7.46
N LEU A 73 -5.44 -1.04 6.79
CA LEU A 73 -5.36 -2.46 7.09
C LEU A 73 -3.97 -3.02 6.71
N ILE A 74 -3.41 -2.60 5.58
CA ILE A 74 -2.05 -2.95 5.16
C ILE A 74 -1.03 -2.38 6.16
N HIS A 75 -1.08 -1.08 6.44
CA HIS A 75 -0.16 -0.40 7.35
C HIS A 75 -0.10 -1.07 8.72
N SER A 76 -1.27 -1.41 9.29
CA SER A 76 -1.35 -2.06 10.61
C SER A 76 -0.87 -3.52 10.63
N ASN A 77 -0.64 -4.15 9.48
CA ASN A 77 -0.19 -5.55 9.36
C ASN A 77 1.02 -5.70 8.42
N LEU A 78 1.80 -4.64 8.22
CA LEU A 78 2.83 -4.56 7.18
C LEU A 78 3.84 -5.71 7.28
N ASN A 79 4.34 -5.98 8.49
CA ASN A 79 5.30 -7.04 8.74
C ASN A 79 4.71 -8.44 8.47
N GLN A 80 3.45 -8.69 8.83
CA GLN A 80 2.81 -9.98 8.55
C GLN A 80 2.58 -10.18 7.04
N ILE A 81 2.28 -9.10 6.32
CA ILE A 81 2.15 -9.12 4.86
C ILE A 81 3.51 -9.37 4.20
N ARG A 82 4.58 -8.75 4.70
CA ARG A 82 5.96 -9.03 4.24
C ARG A 82 6.31 -10.50 4.44
N GLU A 83 6.10 -11.04 5.65
CA GLU A 83 6.33 -12.45 5.97
C GLU A 83 5.53 -13.39 5.05
N LEU A 84 4.28 -13.03 4.69
CA LEU A 84 3.46 -13.80 3.75
C LEU A 84 4.10 -13.88 2.37
N PHE A 85 4.52 -12.75 1.82
CA PHE A 85 5.09 -12.73 0.48
C PHE A 85 6.48 -13.33 0.43
N GLU A 86 7.30 -13.18 1.48
CA GLU A 86 8.59 -13.88 1.62
C GLU A 86 8.40 -15.40 1.67
N LEU A 87 7.44 -15.90 2.44
CA LEU A 87 7.14 -17.33 2.55
C LEU A 87 6.77 -17.97 1.20
N TYR A 88 6.10 -17.21 0.33
CA TYR A 88 5.68 -17.67 -0.99
C TYR A 88 6.52 -17.13 -2.15
N GLU A 89 7.65 -16.50 -1.85
CA GLU A 89 8.60 -15.94 -2.82
C GLU A 89 7.92 -15.03 -3.88
N ASP A 90 6.89 -14.27 -3.48
CA ASP A 90 6.13 -13.39 -4.38
C ASP A 90 6.85 -12.03 -4.50
N SER A 91 7.89 -12.01 -5.33
CA SER A 91 8.76 -10.84 -5.52
C SER A 91 8.05 -9.62 -6.09
N GLU A 92 7.02 -9.82 -6.92
CA GLU A 92 6.20 -8.74 -7.46
C GLU A 92 5.37 -8.08 -6.35
N ALA A 93 4.77 -8.89 -5.48
CA ALA A 93 4.04 -8.39 -4.31
C ALA A 93 4.96 -7.69 -3.30
N LEU A 94 6.18 -8.21 -3.08
CA LEU A 94 7.19 -7.56 -2.22
C LEU A 94 7.61 -6.19 -2.77
N ALA A 95 7.88 -6.10 -4.08
CA ALA A 95 8.25 -4.83 -4.71
C ALA A 95 7.13 -3.78 -4.57
N LEU A 96 5.87 -4.18 -4.73
CA LEU A 96 4.74 -3.28 -4.51
C LEU A 96 4.58 -2.91 -3.02
N LEU A 97 4.79 -3.86 -2.11
CA LEU A 97 4.75 -3.59 -0.66
C LEU A 97 5.79 -2.53 -0.28
N ASP A 98 7.02 -2.63 -0.80
CA ASP A 98 8.08 -1.67 -0.54
C ASP A 98 7.74 -0.26 -1.06
N VAL A 99 7.13 -0.15 -2.25
CA VAL A 99 6.62 1.13 -2.78
C VAL A 99 5.56 1.72 -1.86
N VAL A 100 4.56 0.91 -1.46
CA VAL A 100 3.49 1.36 -0.55
C VAL A 100 4.05 1.79 0.81
N GLU A 101 5.03 1.06 1.35
CA GLU A 101 5.68 1.41 2.62
C GLU A 101 6.41 2.76 2.55
N ILE A 102 7.10 3.03 1.45
CA ILE A 102 7.86 4.28 1.28
C ILE A 102 6.93 5.46 0.99
N GLU A 103 5.91 5.26 0.17
CA GLU A 103 5.09 6.34 -0.38
C GLU A 103 3.86 6.67 0.48
N CYS A 104 3.29 5.70 1.20
CA CYS A 104 1.94 5.81 1.79
C CYS A 104 1.85 5.46 3.28
N CYS A 105 2.89 4.86 3.87
CA CYS A 105 2.94 4.48 5.30
C CYS A 105 3.82 5.44 6.11
#